data_AF-A0A660ZEB4-F1
#
_entry.id   AF-A0A660ZEB4-F1
#
_cell.length_a   1.000
_cell.length_b   1.000
_cell.length_c   1.000
_cell.angle_alpha   90.00
_cell.angle_beta   90.00
_cell.angle_gamma   90.00
#
_symmetry.space_group_name_H-M   'P 1'
#
loop_
_entity.id
_entity.type
_entity.pdbx_description
1 polymer ?
#
loop_
_entity_poly.entity_id
_entity_poly.type
_entity_poly.pdbx_seq_one_letter_code
_entity_poly.pdbx_strand_id
1 'polypeptide(L)'
;MVLFLVFTIGCQESSITDPTQPLTKVEIAGLPSNIIGLDYKLADALCYGSGTDISETTYELSGQVKYATTIVSPSATDGKVWVKVRLEMIAQLSKSRGFDHPVWKIEKKTEDRVLLGNTDPQTKTLQKVYRITNRRNVELCVTYLITLKSVTVIKVFLQCRDDDIAN
;
A
#
# COMPACT_ATOMS: atom_id res chain seq x y z
N MET A 1 35.83 -25.31 -39.64
CA MET A 1 34.76 -24.29 -39.52
C MET A 1 34.00 -24.61 -38.25
N VAL A 2 34.24 -23.87 -37.17
CA VAL A 2 33.70 -24.17 -35.83
C VAL A 2 32.55 -23.20 -35.58
N LEU A 3 31.33 -23.74 -35.43
CA LEU A 3 30.09 -23.00 -35.19
C LEU A 3 29.87 -22.90 -33.68
N PHE A 4 30.05 -21.71 -33.11
CA PHE A 4 29.69 -21.43 -31.72
C PHE A 4 28.20 -21.08 -31.63
N LEU A 5 27.41 -21.98 -31.04
CA LEU A 5 26.04 -21.72 -30.60
C LEU A 5 26.09 -20.95 -29.28
N VAL A 6 25.81 -19.65 -29.33
CA VAL A 6 25.61 -18.81 -28.14
C VAL A 6 24.14 -18.85 -27.79
N PHE A 7 23.77 -19.63 -26.78
CA PHE A 7 22.47 -19.51 -26.12
C PHE A 7 22.53 -18.35 -25.11
N THR A 8 22.02 -17.19 -25.49
CA THR A 8 21.71 -16.14 -24.52
C THR A 8 20.35 -16.46 -23.91
N ILE A 9 20.36 -17.10 -22.73
CA ILE A 9 19.20 -17.13 -21.85
C ILE A 9 19.10 -15.70 -21.28
N GLY A 10 18.37 -14.84 -21.98
CA GLY A 10 17.95 -13.56 -21.44
C GLY A 10 16.89 -13.84 -20.38
N CYS A 11 17.20 -13.54 -19.12
CA CYS A 11 16.24 -13.54 -18.02
C CYS A 11 14.98 -12.81 -18.48
N GLN A 12 13.86 -13.52 -18.48
CA GLN A 12 12.55 -12.93 -18.65
C GLN A 12 12.33 -12.03 -17.43
N GLU A 13 12.60 -10.73 -17.58
CA GLU A 13 12.21 -9.72 -16.60
C GLU A 13 10.69 -9.83 -16.48
N SER A 14 10.24 -10.48 -15.41
CA SER A 14 8.84 -10.42 -15.01
C SER A 14 8.56 -8.97 -14.67
N SER A 15 8.01 -8.22 -15.62
CA SER A 15 7.34 -6.98 -15.33
C SER A 15 6.13 -7.36 -14.47
N ILE A 16 6.31 -7.38 -13.15
CA ILE A 16 5.19 -7.28 -12.23
C ILE A 16 4.55 -5.94 -12.58
N THR A 17 3.47 -6.02 -13.34
CA THR A 17 2.71 -4.88 -13.80
C THR A 17 2.21 -4.16 -12.58
N ASP A 18 2.91 -3.10 -12.20
CA ASP A 18 2.46 -2.24 -11.12
C ASP A 18 1.10 -1.68 -11.54
N PRO A 19 0.00 -1.90 -10.80
CA PRO A 19 -1.30 -1.42 -11.24
C PRO A 19 -1.29 0.10 -11.23
N THR A 20 -1.14 0.69 -12.43
CA THR A 20 -1.20 2.13 -12.71
C THR A 20 -2.64 2.63 -12.70
N GLN A 21 -3.43 2.28 -11.68
CA GLN A 21 -4.74 2.92 -11.52
C GLN A 21 -4.54 4.30 -10.88
N PRO A 22 -5.02 5.38 -11.51
CA PRO A 22 -4.99 6.69 -10.91
C PRO A 22 -5.86 6.68 -9.65
N LEU A 23 -5.25 6.98 -8.50
CA LEU A 23 -5.95 7.13 -7.24
C LEU A 23 -6.95 8.28 -7.36
N THR A 24 -8.24 7.96 -7.44
CA THR A 24 -9.28 8.98 -7.31
C THR A 24 -9.44 9.25 -5.81
N LYS A 25 -8.62 10.15 -5.27
CA LYS A 25 -8.75 10.60 -3.87
C LYS A 25 -10.02 11.45 -3.77
N VAL A 26 -11.07 10.92 -3.12
CA VAL A 26 -12.19 11.76 -2.68
C VAL A 26 -11.73 12.50 -1.42
N GLU A 27 -11.62 13.82 -1.47
CA GLU A 27 -11.31 14.60 -0.28
C GLU A 27 -12.52 14.60 0.66
N ILE A 28 -12.38 13.90 1.79
CA ILE A 28 -13.40 13.92 2.86
C ILE A 28 -13.23 15.23 3.64
N ALA A 29 -14.10 16.21 3.38
CA ALA A 29 -14.10 17.49 4.06
C ALA A 29 -14.33 17.33 5.58
N GLY A 30 -13.59 18.09 6.40
CA GLY A 30 -13.82 18.19 7.86
C GLY A 30 -13.00 17.23 8.74
N LEU A 31 -12.06 16.45 8.18
CA LEU A 31 -11.17 15.62 8.99
C LEU A 31 -10.08 16.46 9.70
N PRO A 32 -9.71 16.12 10.95
CA PRO A 32 -8.54 16.69 11.61
C PRO A 32 -7.27 16.48 10.78
N SER A 33 -6.30 17.38 10.87
CA SER A 33 -5.07 17.35 10.06
C SER A 33 -4.24 16.07 10.23
N ASN A 34 -4.44 15.33 11.32
CA ASN A 34 -3.76 14.08 11.64
C ASN A 34 -4.58 12.82 11.27
N ILE A 35 -5.63 12.97 10.46
CA ILE A 35 -6.46 11.87 9.96
C ILE A 35 -6.46 11.89 8.43
N ILE A 36 -6.22 10.73 7.83
CA ILE A 36 -6.32 10.51 6.38
C ILE A 36 -7.58 9.70 6.14
N GLY A 37 -8.53 10.27 5.41
CA GLY A 37 -9.71 9.55 4.93
C GLY A 37 -9.31 8.53 3.86
N LEU A 38 -9.91 7.34 3.93
CA LEU A 38 -9.77 6.31 2.90
C LEU A 38 -11.13 6.14 2.24
N ASP A 39 -11.17 6.38 0.93
CA ASP A 39 -12.31 6.09 0.07
C ASP A 39 -11.74 5.76 -1.31
N TYR A 40 -11.58 4.46 -1.58
CA TYR A 40 -10.91 3.96 -2.78
C TYR A 40 -11.69 2.80 -3.39
N LYS A 41 -11.73 2.76 -4.72
CA LYS A 41 -12.12 1.57 -5.48
C LYS A 41 -10.86 0.81 -5.87
N LEU A 42 -10.79 -0.46 -5.49
CA LEU A 42 -9.63 -1.31 -5.68
C LEU A 42 -10.02 -2.52 -6.53
N ALA A 43 -9.21 -2.83 -7.54
CA ALA A 43 -9.29 -4.11 -8.23
C ALA A 43 -8.93 -5.26 -7.27
N ASP A 44 -9.51 -6.44 -7.49
CA ASP A 44 -9.07 -7.64 -6.77
C ASP A 44 -7.61 -7.95 -7.05
N ALA A 45 -6.95 -8.58 -6.08
CA ALA A 45 -5.66 -9.18 -6.32
C ALA A 45 -5.85 -10.49 -7.10
N LEU A 46 -5.13 -10.65 -8.22
CA LEU A 46 -5.19 -11.87 -9.04
C LEU A 46 -4.42 -13.00 -8.35
N CYS A 47 -5.06 -13.69 -7.41
CA CYS A 47 -4.38 -14.71 -6.59
C CYS A 47 -4.36 -16.11 -7.19
N TYR A 48 -5.04 -16.31 -8.31
CA TYR A 48 -5.07 -17.60 -9.00
C TYR A 48 -4.80 -17.40 -10.49
N GLY A 49 -3.76 -18.06 -11.01
CA GLY A 49 -3.31 -18.03 -12.40
C GLY A 49 -4.24 -18.74 -13.40
N SER A 50 -5.55 -18.72 -13.18
CA SER A 50 -6.54 -19.35 -14.06
C SER A 50 -7.09 -18.31 -15.02
N GLY A 51 -6.61 -18.34 -16.26
CA GLY A 51 -7.01 -17.48 -17.37
C GLY A 51 -8.44 -17.68 -17.86
N THR A 52 -9.44 -17.51 -16.99
CA THR A 52 -10.85 -17.63 -17.35
C THR A 52 -11.64 -16.52 -16.68
N ASP A 53 -12.10 -15.58 -17.49
CA ASP A 53 -13.06 -14.52 -17.20
C ASP A 53 -12.93 -13.84 -15.83
N ILE A 54 -11.91 -12.99 -15.73
CA ILE A 54 -11.80 -11.99 -14.68
C ILE A 54 -12.91 -10.95 -14.92
N SER A 55 -14.12 -11.20 -14.42
CA SER A 55 -15.00 -10.09 -14.11
C SER A 55 -14.22 -9.21 -13.13
N GLU A 56 -13.87 -7.99 -13.52
CA GLU A 56 -13.13 -7.00 -12.72
C GLU A 56 -13.85 -6.77 -11.38
N THR A 57 -13.60 -7.65 -10.41
CA THR A 57 -14.25 -7.55 -9.11
C THR A 57 -13.63 -6.36 -8.43
N THR A 58 -14.45 -5.32 -8.29
CA THR A 58 -14.04 -4.07 -7.64
C THR A 58 -14.50 -4.10 -6.19
N TYR A 59 -13.59 -3.74 -5.30
CA TYR A 59 -13.85 -3.55 -3.88
C TYR A 59 -13.84 -2.07 -3.52
N GLU A 60 -14.62 -1.72 -2.52
CA GLU A 60 -14.67 -0.40 -1.94
C GLU A 60 -13.97 -0.45 -0.58
N LEU A 61 -12.88 0.30 -0.47
CA LEU A 61 -12.16 0.55 0.77
C LEU A 61 -12.68 1.85 1.36
N SER A 62 -13.27 1.79 2.56
CA SER A 62 -13.70 2.97 3.31
C SER A 62 -13.13 2.96 4.72
N GLY A 63 -12.74 4.12 5.24
CA GLY A 63 -12.22 4.22 6.60
C GLY A 63 -11.26 5.37 6.79
N GLN A 64 -10.30 5.19 7.70
CA GLN A 64 -9.33 6.23 8.02
C GLN A 64 -8.01 5.67 8.55
N VAL A 65 -6.97 6.49 8.41
CA VAL A 65 -5.69 6.32 9.09
C VAL A 65 -5.45 7.51 9.99
N LYS A 66 -5.40 7.29 11.30
CA LYS A 66 -4.89 8.30 12.23
C LYS A 66 -3.37 8.20 12.27
N TYR A 67 -2.69 9.33 12.28
CA TYR A 67 -1.24 9.36 12.38
C TYR A 67 -0.72 10.35 13.41
N ALA A 68 0.50 10.11 13.88
CA ALA A 68 1.27 11.05 14.67
C ALA A 68 2.74 10.96 14.28
N THR A 69 3.40 12.11 14.18
CA THR A 69 4.84 12.21 13.90
C THR A 69 5.54 12.85 15.09
N THR A 70 6.75 12.39 15.39
CA THR A 70 7.59 12.98 16.44
C THR A 70 9.05 12.94 16.01
N ILE A 71 9.74 14.07 16.09
CA ILE A 71 11.17 14.13 15.84
C ILE A 71 11.89 13.46 17.03
N VAL A 72 12.69 12.43 16.75
CA VAL A 72 13.40 11.64 17.78
C VAL A 72 14.80 12.17 18.01
N SER A 73 15.50 12.54 16.93
CA SER A 73 16.81 13.19 17.00
C SER A 73 17.07 13.93 15.70
N PRO A 74 17.43 15.23 15.74
CA PRO A 74 18.14 15.84 14.63
C PRO A 74 19.53 15.21 14.56
N SER A 75 19.98 14.81 13.38
CA SER A 75 21.39 14.49 13.17
C SER A 75 22.17 15.81 13.20
N ALA A 76 23.13 15.92 14.11
CA ALA A 76 23.86 17.17 14.34
C ALA A 76 24.76 17.60 13.17
N THR A 77 25.03 16.70 12.20
CA THR A 77 26.14 16.87 11.25
C THR A 77 25.77 16.75 9.78
N ASP A 78 24.60 16.20 9.41
CA ASP A 78 24.27 15.95 8.00
C ASP A 78 22.87 16.42 7.57
N GLY A 79 22.14 17.14 8.43
CA GLY A 79 20.81 17.68 8.11
C GLY A 79 19.71 16.62 8.00
N LYS A 80 20.01 15.37 8.36
CA LYS A 80 19.01 14.29 8.41
C LYS A 80 18.27 14.29 9.73
N VAL A 81 17.04 13.82 9.73
CA VAL A 81 16.21 13.79 10.94
C VAL A 81 15.55 12.42 11.07
N TRP A 82 15.68 11.82 12.26
CA TRP A 82 14.91 10.64 12.60
C TRP A 82 13.50 11.07 13.05
N VAL A 83 12.50 10.62 12.31
CA VAL A 83 11.09 10.84 12.64
C VAL A 83 10.48 9.50 13.04
N LYS A 84 9.84 9.48 14.21
CA LYS A 84 8.95 8.40 14.63
C LYS A 84 7.57 8.66 14.02
N VAL A 85 7.01 7.67 13.35
CA VAL A 85 5.68 7.71 12.75
C VAL A 85 4.83 6.66 13.41
N ARG A 86 3.68 7.06 13.94
CA ARG A 86 2.63 6.17 14.44
C ARG A 86 1.48 6.18 13.47
N LEU A 87 0.99 5.01 13.09
CA LEU A 87 -0.16 4.83 12.20
C LEU A 87 -1.18 3.92 12.86
N GLU A 88 -2.45 4.34 12.87
CA GLU A 88 -3.59 3.56 13.32
C GLU A 88 -4.61 3.49 12.19
N MET A 89 -4.67 2.31 11.55
CA MET A 89 -5.60 1.98 10.48
C MET A 89 -6.89 1.45 11.10
N ILE A 90 -8.02 2.03 10.69
CA ILE A 90 -9.38 1.52 10.95
C ILE A 90 -10.15 1.67 9.65
N ALA A 91 -10.36 0.56 8.95
CA ALA A 91 -11.03 0.56 7.66
C ALA A 91 -11.84 -0.71 7.43
N GLN A 92 -12.65 -0.68 6.39
CA GLN A 92 -13.44 -1.79 5.91
C GLN A 92 -13.31 -1.93 4.40
N LEU A 93 -13.38 -3.18 3.94
CA LEU A 93 -13.38 -3.53 2.53
C LEU A 93 -14.69 -4.26 2.23
N SER A 94 -15.42 -3.79 1.21
CA SER A 94 -16.67 -4.39 0.75
C SER A 94 -16.64 -4.60 -0.75
N LYS A 95 -17.45 -5.52 -1.28
CA LYS A 95 -17.61 -5.69 -2.73
C LYS A 95 -18.56 -4.60 -3.26
N SER A 96 -18.19 -3.94 -4.37
CA SER A 96 -18.93 -2.78 -4.92
C SER A 96 -20.32 -3.12 -5.49
N ARG A 97 -20.66 -4.41 -5.71
CA ARG A 97 -21.96 -4.84 -6.27
C ARG A 97 -22.52 -6.05 -5.56
N GLY A 98 -23.77 -5.97 -5.09
CA GLY A 98 -24.61 -7.09 -4.66
C GLY A 98 -25.21 -6.92 -3.26
N PHE A 99 -26.39 -7.53 -3.03
CA PHE A 99 -27.00 -7.67 -1.71
C PHE A 99 -26.27 -8.82 -0.97
N ASP A 100 -25.90 -8.61 0.29
CA ASP A 100 -25.20 -9.57 1.19
C ASP A 100 -23.72 -9.89 0.91
N HIS A 101 -22.89 -8.89 0.60
CA HIS A 101 -21.44 -9.10 0.60
C HIS A 101 -20.80 -8.90 1.98
N PRO A 102 -19.85 -9.78 2.36
CA PRO A 102 -19.15 -9.65 3.63
C PRO A 102 -18.39 -8.32 3.67
N VAL A 103 -18.58 -7.57 4.75
CA VAL A 103 -17.76 -6.40 5.09
C VAL A 103 -16.56 -6.91 5.88
N TRP A 104 -15.37 -6.83 5.30
CA TRP A 104 -14.14 -7.24 5.96
C TRP A 104 -13.48 -6.07 6.68
N LYS A 105 -13.04 -6.30 7.91
CA LYS A 105 -12.40 -5.27 8.74
C LYS A 105 -10.88 -5.27 8.61
N ILE A 106 -10.30 -4.08 8.63
CA ILE A 106 -8.86 -3.85 8.57
C ILE A 106 -8.49 -2.93 9.74
N GLU A 107 -7.82 -3.50 10.75
CA GLU A 107 -7.44 -2.78 11.96
C GLU A 107 -6.00 -3.10 12.34
N LYS A 108 -5.16 -2.07 12.48
CA LYS A 108 -3.77 -2.25 12.91
C LYS A 108 -3.15 -0.96 13.41
N LYS A 109 -2.37 -1.07 14.48
CA LYS A 109 -1.48 0.00 14.96
C LYS A 109 -0.03 -0.36 14.64
N THR A 110 0.73 0.61 14.16
CA THR A 110 2.16 0.45 13.87
C THR A 110 2.93 1.68 14.34
N GLU A 111 4.20 1.46 14.71
CA GLU A 111 5.15 2.51 15.03
C GLU A 111 6.45 2.21 14.28
N ASP A 112 6.97 3.20 13.57
CA ASP A 112 8.18 3.09 12.76
C ASP A 112 9.09 4.29 12.97
N ARG A 113 10.37 4.11 12.64
CA ARG A 113 11.34 5.20 12.56
C ARG A 113 11.78 5.34 11.11
N VAL A 114 11.61 6.53 10.56
CA VAL A 114 12.07 6.87 9.22
C VAL A 114 13.16 7.93 9.31
N LEU A 115 14.22 7.74 8.53
CA LEU A 115 15.25 8.75 8.35
C LEU A 115 14.84 9.64 7.17
N LEU A 116 14.55 10.90 7.45
CA LEU A 116 14.35 11.91 6.42
C LEU A 116 15.71 12.45 5.98
N GLY A 117 15.89 12.54 4.66
CA GLY A 117 17.11 13.05 4.04
C GLY A 117 17.33 14.54 4.27
N ASN A 118 18.44 15.05 3.76
CA ASN A 118 18.81 16.46 3.86
C ASN A 118 18.41 17.31 2.64
N THR A 119 17.71 16.71 1.68
CA THR A 119 17.20 17.37 0.48
C THR A 119 15.84 18.00 0.75
N ASP A 120 15.54 19.16 0.16
CA ASP A 120 14.23 19.80 0.20
C ASP A 120 13.41 19.41 -1.04
N PRO A 121 12.22 18.78 -0.93
CA PRO A 121 11.52 18.41 0.30
C PRO A 121 12.05 17.14 0.98
N GLN A 122 12.16 17.19 2.30
CA GLN A 122 12.57 16.06 3.13
C GLN A 122 11.45 15.02 3.19
N THR A 123 11.50 14.05 2.28
CA THR A 123 10.45 13.05 2.08
C THR A 123 10.99 11.63 2.21
N LYS A 124 10.15 10.70 2.68
CA LYS A 124 10.46 9.27 2.69
C LYS A 124 9.19 8.47 2.47
N THR A 125 9.27 7.42 1.66
CA THR A 125 8.18 6.46 1.51
C THR A 125 8.24 5.38 2.59
N LEU A 126 7.08 5.01 3.12
CA LEU A 126 6.89 3.93 4.08
C LEU A 126 5.74 3.06 3.60
N GLN A 127 6.02 1.79 3.26
CA GLN A 127 4.99 0.84 2.86
C GLN A 127 4.53 0.01 4.07
N LYS A 128 3.22 -0.21 4.17
CA LYS A 128 2.60 -1.06 5.17
C LYS A 128 1.66 -2.05 4.54
N VAL A 129 1.69 -3.26 5.08
CA VAL A 129 0.80 -4.35 4.74
C VAL A 129 -0.14 -4.60 5.91
N TYR A 130 -1.43 -4.60 5.60
CA TYR A 130 -2.53 -4.76 6.55
C TYR A 130 -3.30 -6.03 6.22
N ARG A 131 -3.46 -6.89 7.24
CA ARG A 131 -4.28 -8.10 7.12
C ARG A 131 -5.75 -7.72 7.11
N ILE A 132 -6.50 -8.43 6.29
CA ILE A 132 -7.95 -8.25 6.16
C ILE A 132 -8.63 -9.35 6.98
N THR A 133 -9.40 -8.95 7.98
CA THR A 133 -10.08 -9.91 8.88
C THR A 133 -11.09 -10.71 8.08
N ASN A 134 -11.07 -12.04 8.23
CA ASN A 134 -11.92 -12.98 7.49
C ASN A 134 -11.69 -13.02 5.97
N ARG A 135 -10.52 -12.56 5.49
CA ARG A 135 -10.07 -12.73 4.11
C ARG A 135 -8.58 -13.08 4.10
N ARG A 136 -8.25 -14.35 3.84
CA ARG A 136 -6.90 -14.91 4.10
C ARG A 136 -5.92 -14.78 2.95
N ASN A 137 -6.44 -14.72 1.73
CA ASN A 137 -5.68 -14.77 0.49
C ASN A 137 -5.20 -13.40 -0.01
N VAL A 138 -5.68 -12.32 0.60
CA VAL A 138 -5.40 -10.95 0.18
C VAL A 138 -5.04 -10.09 1.37
N GLU A 139 -4.06 -9.22 1.19
CA GLU A 139 -3.66 -8.18 2.13
C GLU A 139 -3.79 -6.79 1.47
N LEU A 140 -4.02 -5.76 2.29
CA LEU A 140 -4.06 -4.37 1.83
C LEU A 140 -2.67 -3.75 1.95
N CYS A 141 -2.12 -3.32 0.82
CA CYS A 141 -0.85 -2.61 0.74
C CYS A 141 -1.08 -1.11 0.63
N VAL A 142 -0.50 -0.34 1.55
CA VAL A 142 -0.60 1.12 1.58
C VAL A 142 0.81 1.71 1.62
N THR A 143 1.12 2.60 0.68
CA THR A 143 2.36 3.38 0.69
C THR A 143 2.06 4.79 1.16
N TYR A 144 2.76 5.19 2.22
CA TYR A 144 2.72 6.52 2.77
C TYR A 144 3.91 7.33 2.30
N LEU A 145 3.70 8.62 2.03
CA LEU A 145 4.75 9.62 1.91
C LEU A 145 4.83 10.38 3.23
N ILE A 146 5.97 10.29 3.89
CA ILE A 146 6.24 10.92 5.17
C ILE A 146 7.07 12.18 4.93
N THR A 147 6.65 13.29 5.54
CA THR A 147 7.42 14.53 5.65
C THR A 147 7.57 14.92 7.11
N LEU A 148 8.30 16.00 7.38
CA LEU A 148 8.34 16.60 8.71
C LEU A 148 6.97 17.10 9.20
N LYS A 149 6.08 17.46 8.27
CA LYS A 149 4.82 18.16 8.58
C LYS A 149 3.58 17.30 8.44
N SER A 150 3.65 16.24 7.63
CA SER A 150 2.48 15.48 7.24
C SER A 150 2.81 14.04 6.87
N VAL A 151 1.78 13.21 6.91
CA VAL A 151 1.76 11.87 6.32
C VAL A 151 0.64 11.86 5.29
N THR A 152 0.93 11.37 4.09
CA THR A 152 -0.08 11.23 3.03
C THR A 152 -0.05 9.82 2.46
N VAL A 153 -1.19 9.33 1.99
CA VAL A 153 -1.27 8.07 1.24
C VAL A 153 -1.03 8.37 -0.23
N ILE A 154 -0.05 7.68 -0.83
CA ILE A 154 0.33 7.87 -2.24
C ILE A 154 0.08 6.62 -3.09
N LYS A 155 -0.20 5.48 -2.46
CA LYS A 155 -0.53 4.22 -3.15
C LYS A 155 -1.36 3.32 -2.26
N VAL A 156 -2.39 2.70 -2.81
CA VAL A 156 -3.24 1.71 -2.16
C VAL A 156 -3.58 0.62 -3.17
N PHE A 157 -3.36 -0.65 -2.81
CA PHE A 157 -3.75 -1.78 -3.65
C PHE A 157 -3.92 -3.05 -2.81
N LEU A 158 -4.62 -4.03 -3.38
CA LEU A 158 -4.74 -5.37 -2.83
C LEU A 158 -3.62 -6.24 -3.40
N GLN A 159 -2.98 -7.05 -2.55
CA GLN A 159 -1.93 -7.97 -2.94
C GLN A 159 -2.26 -9.38 -2.45
N CYS A 160 -1.93 -10.39 -3.24
CA CYS A 160 -2.05 -11.78 -2.83
C CYS A 160 -1.04 -12.13 -1.75
N ARG A 161 -1.43 -13.03 -0.87
CA ARG A 161 -0.56 -13.50 0.19
C ARG A 161 0.35 -14.59 -0.36
N ASP A 162 1.66 -14.45 -0.13
CA ASP A 162 2.67 -15.38 -0.66
C ASP A 162 2.44 -16.84 -0.24
N ASP A 163 1.77 -17.07 0.91
CA ASP A 163 1.39 -18.39 1.42
C ASP A 163 0.46 -19.17 0.46
N ASP A 164 -0.25 -18.49 -0.45
CA ASP A 164 -1.23 -19.09 -1.36
C ASP A 164 -0.70 -19.26 -2.80
N ILE A 165 0.53 -18.80 -3.12
CA ILE A 165 1.12 -18.91 -4.47
C ILE A 165 1.85 -20.26 -4.68
N ALA A 166 2.09 -21.02 -3.59
CA ALA A 166 2.90 -22.23 -3.60
C ALA A 166 2.13 -23.57 -3.74
N ASN A 167 0.82 -23.54 -4.05
CA ASN A 167 0.01 -24.75 -4.31
C ASN A 167 -0.58 -24.77 -5.72
#